data_AF-A0A8S4EV24-F1
#
_entry.id   AF-A0A8S4EV24-F1
#
_cell.length_a   1.000
_cell.length_b   1.000
_cell.length_c   1.000
_cell.angle_alpha   90.00
_cell.angle_beta   90.00
_cell.angle_gamma   90.00
#
_symmetry.space_group_name_H-M   'P 1'
#
loop_
_entity.id
_entity.type
_entity.pdbx_description
1 polymer ?
#
loop_
_entity_poly.entity_id
_entity_poly.type
_entity_poly.pdbx_seq_one_letter_code
_entity_poly.pdbx_strand_id
1 'polypeptide(L)'
;MITSFLYMGYRLCSAKCLVLGLSLTFIMGCYLASVSIPSEQKMLPDAVKPKISHSTANKKTLAILVPFRDRFEELLEFVPHMYKFLDAQNVPFHIFVIQQKDNNRFNRASLINVGFLYTKNVYDYIAMHDVDLLPLNPDLKYDYPAYGPLHISSPKTHPKYHYATFIGGILLVKKEHYELVDGMSNKYWGWGLEDDEFYVRLKEAGLKVTVPANVTTGPDDTFL
;
A
#
# COMPACT_ATOMS: atom_id res chain seq x y z
N MET A 1 50.17 34.66 -54.56
CA MET A 1 49.37 34.91 -53.35
C MET A 1 48.40 33.74 -53.23
N ILE A 2 48.73 32.82 -52.34
CA ILE A 2 47.98 31.59 -51.99
C ILE A 2 46.82 32.05 -51.10
N THR A 3 45.57 31.66 -51.32
CA THR A 3 44.96 30.51 -50.62
C THR A 3 43.73 29.98 -51.37
N SER A 4 43.81 28.69 -51.69
CA SER A 4 42.69 27.81 -52.00
C SER A 4 42.05 27.37 -50.68
N PHE A 5 40.73 27.48 -50.56
CA PHE A 5 39.95 26.67 -49.62
C PHE A 5 38.96 25.83 -50.44
N LEU A 6 39.43 24.65 -50.85
CA LEU A 6 38.54 23.53 -51.17
C LEU A 6 37.86 23.09 -49.87
N TYR A 7 36.54 23.19 -49.80
CA TYR A 7 35.73 22.26 -49.03
C TYR A 7 34.60 21.75 -49.92
N MET A 8 34.81 20.52 -50.40
CA MET A 8 33.90 19.60 -51.11
C MET A 8 32.44 20.05 -51.22
N GLY A 9 32.02 20.40 -52.44
CA GLY A 9 30.64 20.72 -52.79
C GLY A 9 29.74 19.48 -52.86
N TYR A 10 29.05 19.17 -51.76
CA TYR A 10 27.89 18.29 -51.78
C TYR A 10 26.63 19.11 -51.45
N ARG A 11 25.79 19.38 -52.45
CA ARG A 11 24.42 19.87 -52.20
C ARG A 11 23.60 18.71 -51.64
N LEU A 12 23.44 18.64 -50.33
CA LEU A 12 22.46 17.74 -49.72
C LEU A 12 21.05 18.23 -50.14
N CYS A 13 20.37 17.45 -50.97
CA CYS A 13 18.95 17.66 -51.26
C CYS A 13 18.13 17.34 -50.01
N SER A 14 17.06 18.08 -49.74
CA SER A 14 16.16 17.91 -48.59
C SER A 14 15.76 16.44 -48.34
N ALA A 15 15.51 15.68 -49.41
CA ALA A 15 15.20 14.26 -49.34
C ALA A 15 16.35 13.39 -48.77
N LYS A 16 17.61 13.72 -49.06
CA LYS A 16 18.78 13.01 -48.51
C LYS A 16 18.97 13.29 -47.03
N CYS A 17 18.72 14.53 -46.59
CA CYS A 17 18.71 14.89 -45.16
C CYS A 17 17.60 14.14 -44.42
N LEU A 18 16.40 14.06 -45.01
CA LEU A 18 15.26 13.35 -44.41
C LEU A 18 15.52 11.85 -44.26
N VAL A 19 16.05 11.21 -45.31
CA VAL A 19 16.38 9.78 -45.27
C VAL A 19 17.48 9.50 -44.24
N LEU A 20 18.52 10.34 -44.17
CA LEU A 20 19.56 10.22 -43.15
C LEU A 20 18.99 10.39 -41.73
N GLY A 21 18.10 11.36 -41.51
CA GLY A 21 17.43 11.57 -40.23
C GLY A 21 16.59 10.36 -39.79
N LEU A 22 15.76 9.83 -40.69
CA LEU A 22 14.93 8.65 -40.43
C LEU A 22 15.76 7.38 -40.18
N SER A 23 16.88 7.24 -40.90
CA SER A 23 17.81 6.13 -40.70
C SER A 23 18.48 6.21 -39.32
N LEU A 24 18.90 7.41 -38.92
CA LEU A 24 19.51 7.64 -37.61
C LEU A 24 18.53 7.35 -36.47
N THR A 25 17.28 7.82 -36.58
CA THR A 25 16.26 7.59 -35.56
C THR A 25 15.86 6.13 -35.47
N PHE A 26 15.77 5.43 -36.60
CA PHE A 26 15.51 3.99 -36.62
C PHE A 26 16.66 3.20 -35.97
N ILE A 27 17.91 3.52 -36.30
CA ILE A 27 19.09 2.87 -35.70
C ILE A 27 19.15 3.16 -34.19
N MET A 28 18.89 4.40 -33.76
CA MET A 28 18.82 4.76 -32.35
C MET A 28 17.68 4.01 -31.64
N GLY A 29 16.51 3.87 -32.27
CA GLY A 29 15.39 3.10 -31.73
C GLY A 29 15.72 1.61 -31.58
N CYS A 30 16.34 1.00 -32.60
CA CYS A 30 16.83 -0.39 -32.53
C CYS A 30 17.92 -0.57 -31.47
N TYR A 31 18.80 0.43 -31.30
CA TYR A 31 19.82 0.42 -30.26
C TYR A 31 19.17 0.48 -28.87
N LEU A 32 18.28 1.43 -28.62
CA LEU A 32 17.56 1.55 -27.35
C LEU A 32 16.72 0.30 -27.02
N ALA A 33 16.12 -0.34 -28.03
CA ALA A 33 15.38 -1.59 -27.86
C ALA A 33 16.27 -2.81 -27.62
N SER A 34 17.54 -2.77 -28.06
CA SER A 34 18.52 -3.86 -27.86
C SER A 34 19.41 -3.65 -26.64
N VAL A 35 19.47 -2.43 -26.10
CA VAL A 35 20.03 -2.17 -24.77
C VAL A 35 19.13 -2.85 -23.75
N SER A 36 19.62 -3.97 -23.22
CA SER A 36 19.05 -4.58 -22.03
C SER A 36 19.02 -3.55 -20.90
N ILE A 37 17.83 -3.21 -20.43
CA ILE A 37 17.66 -2.49 -19.16
C ILE A 37 18.43 -3.31 -18.12
N PRO A 38 19.42 -2.73 -17.41
CA PRO A 38 20.10 -3.43 -16.32
C PRO A 38 19.02 -3.99 -15.41
N SER A 39 19.06 -5.29 -15.12
CA SER A 39 18.07 -5.90 -14.22
C SER A 39 17.99 -5.02 -12.96
N GLU A 40 16.78 -4.66 -12.52
CA GLU A 40 16.47 -3.87 -11.31
C GLU A 40 16.98 -4.51 -10.00
N GLN A 41 17.90 -5.45 -10.07
CA GLN A 41 18.24 -6.38 -9.01
C GLN A 41 19.27 -5.83 -8.02
N LYS A 42 19.55 -4.52 -8.03
CA LYS A 42 20.41 -3.91 -7.00
C LYS A 42 20.06 -2.46 -6.64
N MET A 43 18.78 -2.12 -6.62
CA MET A 43 18.31 -0.84 -6.05
C MET A 43 17.37 -0.99 -4.86
N LEU A 44 17.00 -2.21 -4.47
CA LEU A 44 16.42 -2.42 -3.15
C LEU A 44 17.55 -2.19 -2.13
N PRO A 45 17.48 -1.13 -1.30
CA PRO A 45 18.39 -1.01 -0.17
C PRO A 45 18.29 -2.29 0.65
N ASP A 46 19.39 -2.68 1.31
CA ASP A 46 19.34 -3.71 2.34
C ASP A 46 18.13 -3.45 3.22
N ALA A 47 17.34 -4.49 3.52
CA ALA A 47 16.12 -4.35 4.30
C ALA A 47 16.43 -3.52 5.54
N VAL A 48 16.02 -2.24 5.49
CA VAL A 48 16.21 -1.32 6.60
C VAL A 48 15.46 -1.99 7.72
N LYS A 49 16.17 -2.52 8.73
CA LYS A 49 15.53 -3.00 9.95
C LYS A 49 14.80 -1.78 10.48
N PRO A 50 13.48 -1.69 10.33
CA PRO A 50 12.84 -0.42 10.59
C PRO A 50 13.02 -0.23 12.09
N LYS A 51 13.60 0.91 12.47
CA LYS A 51 13.66 1.27 13.88
C LYS A 51 12.22 1.64 14.23
N ILE A 52 11.66 0.96 15.22
CA ILE A 52 10.35 1.30 15.77
C ILE A 52 10.37 2.80 16.05
N SER A 53 9.41 3.53 15.47
CA SER A 53 9.32 5.00 15.50
C SER A 53 9.60 5.55 16.90
N HIS A 54 9.05 4.91 17.94
CA HIS A 54 9.36 5.15 19.34
C HIS A 54 9.30 3.88 20.19
N SER A 55 10.44 3.21 20.42
CA SER A 55 10.53 2.11 21.40
C SER A 55 10.46 2.66 22.84
N THR A 56 9.25 2.80 23.38
CA THR A 56 9.03 3.00 24.82
C THR A 56 8.72 1.65 25.46
N ALA A 57 9.40 1.33 26.56
CA ALA A 57 9.53 -0.03 27.12
C ALA A 57 8.22 -0.73 27.58
N ASN A 58 7.03 -0.19 27.28
CA ASN A 58 5.73 -0.76 27.68
C ASN A 58 4.62 -0.60 26.64
N LYS A 59 4.88 -0.05 25.43
CA LYS A 59 3.82 0.12 24.42
C LYS A 59 3.72 -1.10 23.51
N LYS A 60 2.48 -1.45 23.19
CA LYS A 60 2.12 -2.51 22.23
C LYS A 60 2.45 -2.07 20.80
N THR A 61 3.06 -2.96 20.04
CA THR A 61 3.62 -2.70 18.72
C THR A 61 2.66 -3.09 17.59
N LEU A 62 2.49 -2.18 16.62
CA LEU A 62 1.56 -2.30 15.50
C LEU A 62 2.25 -2.72 14.19
N ALA A 63 1.71 -3.72 13.50
CA ALA A 63 2.01 -3.96 12.10
C ALA A 63 0.86 -3.45 11.21
N ILE A 64 1.13 -2.46 10.36
CA ILE A 64 0.17 -1.99 9.36
C ILE A 64 0.34 -2.84 8.12
N LEU A 65 -0.66 -3.65 7.80
CA LEU A 65 -0.66 -4.57 6.68
C LEU A 65 -1.43 -3.94 5.52
N VAL A 66 -0.70 -3.54 4.49
CA VAL A 66 -1.23 -2.85 3.30
C VAL A 66 -1.25 -3.83 2.12
N PRO A 67 -2.40 -4.45 1.79
CA PRO A 67 -2.51 -5.31 0.62
C PRO A 67 -2.40 -4.44 -0.63
N PHE A 68 -1.51 -4.80 -1.56
CA PHE A 68 -1.07 -3.85 -2.58
C PHE A 68 -0.88 -4.47 -3.98
N ARG A 69 -1.32 -3.73 -5.00
CA ARG A 69 -1.00 -3.93 -6.42
C ARG A 69 -1.41 -2.68 -7.22
N ASP A 70 -0.53 -2.18 -8.08
CA ASP A 70 -0.82 -1.12 -9.07
C ASP A 70 -1.51 0.13 -8.47
N ARG A 71 -1.02 0.61 -7.33
CA ARG A 71 -1.51 1.77 -6.57
C ARG A 71 -0.36 2.68 -6.10
N PHE A 72 0.63 2.87 -6.97
CA PHE A 72 1.89 3.50 -6.58
C PHE A 72 1.72 4.95 -6.11
N GLU A 73 0.86 5.72 -6.78
CA GLU A 73 0.58 7.12 -6.39
C GLU A 73 -0.08 7.18 -5.00
N GLU A 74 -1.07 6.33 -4.75
CA GLU A 74 -1.70 6.22 -3.43
C GLU A 74 -0.69 5.82 -2.36
N LEU A 75 0.26 4.92 -2.68
CA LEU A 75 1.31 4.52 -1.75
C LEU A 75 2.28 5.68 -1.41
N LEU A 76 2.59 6.53 -2.39
CA LEU A 76 3.44 7.71 -2.19
C LEU A 76 2.80 8.72 -1.23
N GLU A 77 1.47 8.83 -1.23
CA GLU A 77 0.74 9.66 -0.27
C GLU A 77 0.57 8.95 1.09
N PHE A 78 0.27 7.65 1.05
CA PHE A 78 -0.03 6.82 2.20
C PHE A 78 1.11 6.79 3.23
N VAL A 79 2.32 6.43 2.80
CA VAL A 79 3.45 6.20 3.71
C VAL A 79 3.78 7.46 4.54
N PRO A 80 4.01 8.64 3.95
CA PRO A 80 4.31 9.83 4.73
C PRO A 80 3.11 10.31 5.58
N HIS A 81 1.87 10.18 5.07
CA HIS A 81 0.67 10.53 5.82
C HIS A 81 0.52 9.69 7.08
N MET A 82 0.54 8.36 6.92
CA MET A 82 0.39 7.42 8.04
C MET A 82 1.54 7.52 9.02
N TYR A 83 2.77 7.76 8.53
CA TYR A 83 3.90 7.98 9.43
C TYR A 83 3.65 9.17 10.34
N LYS A 84 3.33 10.33 9.77
CA LYS A 84 3.04 11.56 10.53
C LYS A 84 1.83 11.38 11.47
N PHE A 85 0.76 10.74 10.99
CA PHE A 85 -0.47 10.55 11.74
C PHE A 85 -0.25 9.69 13.00
N LEU A 86 0.50 8.59 12.87
CA LEU A 86 0.74 7.66 13.97
C LEU A 86 1.88 8.10 14.90
N ASP A 87 2.86 8.83 14.37
CA ASP A 87 3.89 9.49 15.17
C ASP A 87 3.26 10.50 16.15
N ALA A 88 2.28 11.30 15.67
CA ALA A 88 1.51 12.20 16.52
C ALA A 88 0.68 11.50 17.60
N GLN A 89 0.30 10.23 17.38
CA GLN A 89 -0.37 9.38 18.38
C GLN A 89 0.63 8.63 19.29
N ASN A 90 1.93 8.76 19.03
CA ASN A 90 2.99 8.05 19.73
C ASN A 90 2.78 6.52 19.71
N VAL A 91 2.26 5.99 18.60
CA VAL A 91 2.07 4.56 18.39
C VAL A 91 3.38 3.98 17.83
N PRO A 92 3.96 2.91 18.41
CA PRO A 92 5.08 2.22 17.79
C PRO A 92 4.57 1.29 16.68
N PHE A 93 4.90 1.58 15.43
CA PHE A 93 4.42 0.82 14.27
C PHE A 93 5.50 0.60 13.22
N HIS A 94 5.33 -0.40 12.35
CA HIS A 94 5.93 -0.46 11.03
C HIS A 94 4.85 -0.68 9.95
N ILE A 95 5.13 -0.22 8.74
CA ILE A 95 4.28 -0.41 7.55
C ILE A 95 4.83 -1.57 6.72
N PHE A 96 3.96 -2.52 6.39
CA PHE A 96 4.24 -3.66 5.52
C PHE A 96 3.37 -3.56 4.27
N VAL A 97 4.01 -3.31 3.13
CA VAL A 97 3.34 -3.30 1.82
C VAL A 97 3.41 -4.72 1.25
N ILE A 98 2.27 -5.42 1.20
CA ILE A 98 2.18 -6.79 0.72
C ILE A 98 1.75 -6.79 -0.74
N GLN A 99 2.76 -6.76 -1.63
CA GLN A 99 2.58 -6.75 -3.07
C GLN A 99 2.12 -8.12 -3.61
N GLN A 100 0.99 -8.17 -4.30
CA GLN A 100 0.58 -9.35 -5.07
C GLN A 100 1.24 -9.35 -6.46
N LYS A 101 2.07 -10.37 -6.73
CA LYS A 101 2.92 -10.45 -7.95
C LYS A 101 2.32 -11.28 -9.09
N ASP A 102 1.44 -12.22 -8.79
CA ASP A 102 0.77 -13.02 -9.82
C ASP A 102 -0.20 -12.18 -10.67
N ASN A 103 -0.74 -12.78 -11.74
CA ASN A 103 -1.72 -12.14 -12.63
C ASN A 103 -3.17 -12.52 -12.31
N ASN A 104 -3.43 -13.18 -11.17
CA ASN A 104 -4.79 -13.53 -10.77
C ASN A 104 -5.53 -12.26 -10.33
N ARG A 105 -6.85 -12.37 -10.12
CA ARG A 105 -7.61 -11.30 -9.48
C ARG A 105 -6.98 -10.93 -8.13
N PHE A 106 -7.10 -9.67 -7.73
CA PHE A 106 -6.56 -9.23 -6.46
C PHE A 106 -7.22 -9.99 -5.30
N ASN A 107 -6.43 -10.46 -4.34
CA ASN A 107 -6.91 -11.24 -3.19
C ASN A 107 -6.48 -10.56 -1.90
N ARG A 108 -7.25 -9.55 -1.52
CA ARG A 108 -7.00 -8.69 -0.36
C ARG A 108 -6.79 -9.50 0.92
N ALA A 109 -7.73 -10.38 1.24
CA ALA A 109 -7.69 -11.24 2.43
C ALA A 109 -6.44 -12.13 2.50
N SER A 110 -6.04 -12.75 1.38
CA SER A 110 -4.84 -13.59 1.36
C SER A 110 -3.56 -12.79 1.60
N LEU A 111 -3.48 -11.56 1.07
CA LEU A 111 -2.31 -10.69 1.31
C LEU A 111 -2.23 -10.26 2.77
N ILE A 112 -3.37 -9.98 3.41
CA ILE A 112 -3.40 -9.74 4.86
C ILE A 112 -2.89 -10.97 5.62
N ASN A 113 -3.36 -12.19 5.28
CA ASN A 113 -2.88 -13.42 5.91
C ASN A 113 -1.36 -13.59 5.76
N VAL A 114 -0.81 -13.32 4.58
CA VAL A 114 0.65 -13.34 4.33
C VAL A 114 1.38 -12.33 5.21
N GLY A 115 0.88 -11.09 5.29
CA GLY A 115 1.43 -10.06 6.15
C GLY A 115 1.38 -10.44 7.64
N PHE A 116 0.28 -11.05 8.08
CA PHE A 116 0.12 -11.53 9.44
C PHE A 116 1.13 -12.64 9.76
N LEU A 117 1.28 -13.64 8.90
CA LEU A 117 2.25 -14.73 9.08
C LEU A 117 3.68 -14.21 9.20
N TYR A 118 4.02 -13.17 8.43
CA TYR A 118 5.35 -12.53 8.49
C TYR A 118 5.59 -11.76 9.79
N THR A 119 4.55 -11.19 10.40
CA THR A 119 4.67 -10.21 11.49
C THR A 119 4.29 -10.77 12.87
N LYS A 120 3.51 -11.84 12.97
CA LYS A 120 2.89 -12.32 14.22
C LYS A 120 3.87 -12.63 15.37
N ASN A 121 5.12 -12.95 15.09
CA ASN A 121 6.10 -13.26 16.15
C ASN A 121 6.74 -12.02 16.78
N VAL A 122 6.56 -10.85 16.16
CA VAL A 122 7.22 -9.60 16.55
C VAL A 122 6.22 -8.54 17.03
N TYR A 123 5.03 -8.51 16.44
CA TYR A 123 4.02 -7.48 16.72
C TYR A 123 2.89 -7.99 17.60
N ASP A 124 2.30 -7.09 18.39
CA ASP A 124 1.21 -7.40 19.30
C ASP A 124 -0.16 -7.39 18.60
N TYR A 125 -0.32 -6.56 17.58
CA TYR A 125 -1.57 -6.36 16.84
C TYR A 125 -1.31 -5.85 15.43
N ILE A 126 -2.33 -6.00 14.58
CA ILE A 126 -2.30 -5.60 13.19
C ILE A 126 -3.36 -4.54 12.89
N ALA A 127 -3.09 -3.70 11.90
CA ALA A 127 -4.10 -2.93 11.19
C ALA A 127 -4.16 -3.46 9.76
N MET A 128 -5.30 -4.01 9.37
CA MET A 128 -5.60 -4.34 7.97
C MET A 128 -6.03 -3.04 7.33
N HIS A 129 -5.24 -2.51 6.38
CA HIS A 129 -5.36 -1.11 5.99
C HIS A 129 -5.30 -0.95 4.48
N ASP A 130 -6.38 -0.44 3.89
CA ASP A 130 -6.41 -0.10 2.46
C ASP A 130 -5.52 1.13 2.20
N VAL A 131 -4.79 1.13 1.08
CA VAL A 131 -3.79 2.17 0.77
C VAL A 131 -4.40 3.53 0.46
N ASP A 132 -5.69 3.56 0.13
CA ASP A 132 -6.45 4.73 -0.34
C ASP A 132 -7.41 5.31 0.72
N LEU A 133 -7.22 4.99 2.00
CA LEU A 133 -8.01 5.55 3.10
C LEU A 133 -7.11 6.29 4.10
N LEU A 134 -6.93 7.60 3.93
CA LEU A 134 -6.01 8.37 4.78
C LEU A 134 -6.76 9.08 5.91
N PRO A 135 -6.60 8.70 7.19
CA PRO A 135 -7.36 9.29 8.28
C PRO A 135 -6.99 10.77 8.48
N LEU A 136 -7.98 11.64 8.46
CA LEU A 136 -7.83 13.09 8.70
C LEU A 136 -8.17 13.45 10.15
N ASN A 137 -9.14 12.75 10.74
CA ASN A 137 -9.59 13.02 12.10
C ASN A 137 -8.61 12.42 13.14
N PRO A 138 -7.97 13.23 14.01
CA PRO A 138 -7.01 12.74 15.00
C PRO A 138 -7.64 11.87 16.09
N ASP A 139 -8.97 11.83 16.22
CA ASP A 139 -9.69 10.96 17.16
C ASP A 139 -9.82 9.52 16.68
N LEU A 140 -9.45 9.24 15.42
CA LEU A 140 -9.25 7.88 14.91
C LEU A 140 -7.94 7.30 15.49
N LYS A 141 -8.02 6.77 16.71
CA LYS A 141 -6.88 6.22 17.43
C LYS A 141 -6.53 4.81 16.95
N TYR A 142 -5.25 4.59 16.69
CA TYR A 142 -4.69 3.30 16.30
C TYR A 142 -4.09 2.55 17.49
N ASP A 143 -4.55 2.84 18.71
CA ASP A 143 -4.09 2.17 19.92
C ASP A 143 -4.40 0.67 19.92
N TYR A 144 -3.71 -0.06 20.78
CA TYR A 144 -3.93 -1.49 20.97
C TYR A 144 -5.41 -1.78 21.28
N PRO A 145 -6.10 -2.61 20.46
CA PRO A 145 -7.54 -2.84 20.57
C PRO A 145 -7.86 -3.82 21.72
N ALA A 146 -7.67 -3.38 22.96
CA ALA A 146 -7.68 -4.22 24.17
C ALA A 146 -8.99 -5.02 24.36
N TYR A 147 -10.13 -4.44 23.98
CA TYR A 147 -11.45 -5.01 24.25
C TYR A 147 -12.03 -5.86 23.12
N GLY A 148 -11.46 -5.82 21.91
CA GLY A 148 -12.08 -6.41 20.73
C GLY A 148 -11.57 -5.77 19.44
N PRO A 149 -11.81 -6.38 18.27
CA PRO A 149 -11.49 -5.75 16.98
C PRO A 149 -12.07 -4.33 16.87
N LEU A 150 -11.27 -3.37 16.39
CA LEU A 150 -11.65 -1.96 16.29
C LEU A 150 -11.69 -1.52 14.82
N HIS A 151 -12.88 -1.22 14.32
CA HIS A 151 -13.11 -0.80 12.94
C HIS A 151 -12.99 0.72 12.81
N ILE A 152 -11.87 1.18 12.26
CA ILE A 152 -11.51 2.61 12.15
C ILE A 152 -12.33 3.29 11.05
N SER A 153 -12.46 2.65 9.90
CA SER A 153 -13.23 3.17 8.76
C SER A 153 -14.71 2.73 8.85
N SER A 154 -15.34 3.13 9.94
CA SER A 154 -16.71 2.74 10.28
C SER A 154 -17.72 3.09 9.18
N PRO A 155 -18.87 2.39 9.07
CA PRO A 155 -19.88 2.71 8.05
C PRO A 155 -20.43 4.15 8.13
N LYS A 156 -20.33 4.79 9.30
CA LYS A 156 -20.77 6.18 9.51
C LYS A 156 -19.81 7.21 8.91
N THR A 157 -18.55 6.85 8.74
CA THR A 157 -17.46 7.76 8.36
C THR A 157 -16.75 7.33 7.08
N HIS A 158 -16.97 6.10 6.63
CA HIS A 158 -16.40 5.58 5.39
C HIS A 158 -17.02 6.32 4.18
N PRO A 159 -16.23 6.72 3.16
CA PRO A 159 -16.74 7.52 2.04
C PRO A 159 -17.71 6.77 1.11
N LYS A 160 -17.62 5.43 1.04
CA LYS A 160 -18.39 4.60 0.08
C LYS A 160 -19.39 3.59 0.68
N TYR A 161 -19.15 3.02 1.86
CA TYR A 161 -19.90 1.87 2.37
C TYR A 161 -20.51 2.18 3.73
N HIS A 162 -21.83 2.02 3.84
CA HIS A 162 -22.60 2.49 5.00
C HIS A 162 -23.47 1.43 5.67
N TYR A 163 -23.35 0.16 5.26
CA TYR A 163 -24.14 -0.93 5.82
C TYR A 163 -23.58 -1.42 7.16
N ALA A 164 -24.46 -1.89 8.05
CA ALA A 164 -24.14 -2.08 9.47
C ALA A 164 -23.09 -3.17 9.77
N THR A 165 -22.93 -4.17 8.87
CA THR A 165 -21.98 -5.27 9.03
C THR A 165 -20.67 -5.04 8.31
N PHE A 166 -20.49 -3.90 7.63
CA PHE A 166 -19.27 -3.57 6.91
C PHE A 166 -18.11 -3.43 7.89
N ILE A 167 -17.02 -4.17 7.62
CA ILE A 167 -15.76 -4.09 8.38
C ILE A 167 -14.51 -3.95 7.49
N GLY A 168 -14.70 -3.65 6.20
CA GLY A 168 -13.62 -3.37 5.25
C GLY A 168 -12.95 -2.03 5.48
N GLY A 169 -11.97 -1.69 4.63
CA GLY A 169 -11.14 -0.49 4.79
C GLY A 169 -10.04 -0.70 5.83
N ILE A 170 -10.29 -0.25 7.06
CA ILE A 170 -9.32 -0.20 8.16
C ILE A 170 -9.88 -0.87 9.41
N LEU A 171 -9.31 -2.01 9.78
CA LEU A 171 -9.70 -2.78 10.96
C LEU A 171 -8.46 -3.22 11.77
N LEU A 172 -8.46 -2.87 13.05
CA LEU A 172 -7.41 -3.24 13.99
C LEU A 172 -7.80 -4.51 14.74
N VAL A 173 -6.88 -5.48 14.80
CA VAL A 173 -7.12 -6.79 15.40
C VAL A 173 -5.89 -7.21 16.22
N LYS A 174 -6.13 -7.67 17.46
CA LYS A 174 -5.07 -8.28 18.28
C LYS A 174 -4.58 -9.56 17.63
N LYS A 175 -3.29 -9.85 17.76
CA LYS A 175 -2.71 -11.11 17.25
C LYS A 175 -3.53 -12.33 17.68
N GLU A 176 -3.81 -12.44 18.98
CA GLU A 176 -4.55 -13.54 19.58
C GLU A 176 -5.95 -13.72 18.97
N HIS A 177 -6.63 -12.61 18.64
CA HIS A 177 -7.94 -12.64 18.03
C HIS A 177 -7.88 -13.09 16.57
N TYR A 178 -6.84 -12.66 15.84
CA TYR A 178 -6.65 -13.08 14.45
C TYR A 178 -6.31 -14.57 14.36
N GLU A 179 -5.49 -15.09 15.28
CA GLU A 179 -5.19 -16.53 15.38
C GLU A 179 -6.42 -17.34 15.80
N LEU A 180 -7.23 -16.82 16.73
CA LEU A 180 -8.45 -17.49 17.20
C LEU A 180 -9.43 -17.82 16.06
N VAL A 181 -9.52 -16.94 15.06
CA VAL A 181 -10.45 -17.09 13.93
C VAL A 181 -9.81 -17.67 12.67
N ASP A 182 -8.58 -18.18 12.77
CA ASP A 182 -7.79 -18.69 11.64
C ASP A 182 -7.68 -17.69 10.49
N GLY A 183 -7.46 -16.42 10.84
CA GLY A 183 -7.33 -15.31 9.88
C GLY A 183 -8.53 -15.13 8.94
N MET A 184 -8.27 -14.54 7.77
CA MET A 184 -9.28 -14.31 6.73
C MET A 184 -9.34 -15.47 5.73
N SER A 185 -10.45 -15.61 5.00
CA SER A 185 -10.55 -16.61 3.92
C SER A 185 -9.66 -16.29 2.72
N ASN A 186 -8.92 -17.29 2.23
CA ASN A 186 -8.13 -17.19 0.99
C ASN A 186 -8.95 -17.37 -0.30
N LYS A 187 -10.27 -17.59 -0.19
CA LYS A 187 -11.13 -17.96 -1.33
C LYS A 187 -11.69 -16.77 -2.10
N TYR A 188 -11.56 -15.55 -1.57
CA TYR A 188 -12.11 -14.34 -2.16
C TYR A 188 -11.12 -13.70 -3.15
N TRP A 189 -11.26 -14.08 -4.41
CA TRP A 189 -10.51 -13.53 -5.54
C TRP A 189 -11.35 -12.45 -6.21
N GLY A 190 -10.89 -11.20 -6.24
CA GLY A 190 -11.66 -10.06 -6.73
C GLY A 190 -12.26 -9.22 -5.60
N TRP A 191 -13.14 -8.29 -5.96
CA TRP A 191 -13.71 -7.34 -5.01
C TRP A 191 -14.93 -7.92 -4.27
N GLY A 192 -14.92 -7.85 -2.93
CA GLY A 192 -16.06 -8.05 -2.05
C GLY A 192 -16.17 -9.42 -1.37
N LEU A 193 -17.00 -9.44 -0.31
CA LEU A 193 -17.39 -10.55 0.55
C LEU A 193 -16.31 -11.09 1.51
N GLU A 194 -15.03 -10.70 1.35
CA GLU A 194 -13.98 -11.21 2.23
C GLU A 194 -14.03 -10.56 3.62
N ASP A 195 -14.46 -9.32 3.69
CA ASP A 195 -14.70 -8.57 4.92
C ASP A 195 -16.01 -9.02 5.60
N ASP A 196 -17.08 -9.25 4.83
CA ASP A 196 -18.33 -9.83 5.33
C ASP A 196 -18.12 -11.22 5.96
N GLU A 197 -17.35 -12.08 5.29
CA GLU A 197 -17.05 -13.42 5.84
C GLU A 197 -16.18 -13.33 7.09
N PHE A 198 -15.19 -12.44 7.10
CA PHE A 198 -14.37 -12.21 8.29
C PHE A 198 -15.20 -11.67 9.46
N TYR A 199 -16.20 -10.82 9.21
CA TYR A 199 -17.14 -10.36 10.23
C TYR A 199 -17.90 -11.52 10.87
N VAL A 200 -18.36 -12.49 10.07
CA VAL A 200 -19.03 -13.68 10.58
C VAL A 200 -18.09 -14.49 11.47
N ARG A 201 -16.83 -14.72 11.06
CA ARG A 201 -15.84 -15.43 11.90
C ARG A 201 -15.63 -14.76 13.25
N LEU A 202 -15.43 -13.44 13.25
CA LEU A 202 -15.26 -12.67 14.49
C LEU A 202 -16.47 -12.83 15.41
N LYS A 203 -17.68 -12.70 14.84
CA LYS A 203 -18.94 -12.84 15.57
C LYS A 203 -19.13 -14.24 16.15
N GLU A 204 -18.85 -15.29 15.38
CA GLU A 204 -18.95 -16.69 15.82
C GLU A 204 -17.94 -17.04 16.92
N ALA A 205 -16.76 -16.41 16.92
CA ALA A 205 -15.79 -16.49 18.00
C ALA A 205 -16.13 -15.62 19.23
N GLY A 206 -17.31 -14.97 19.25
CA GLY A 206 -17.75 -14.10 20.35
C GLY A 206 -17.01 -12.76 20.42
N LEU A 207 -16.29 -12.37 19.37
CA LEU A 207 -15.55 -11.11 19.30
C LEU A 207 -16.45 -9.99 18.77
N LYS A 208 -16.74 -9.02 19.63
CA LYS A 208 -17.52 -7.84 19.25
C LYS A 208 -16.62 -6.81 18.56
N VAL A 209 -16.93 -6.48 17.31
CA VAL A 209 -16.33 -5.34 16.59
C VAL A 209 -16.85 -4.04 17.20
N THR A 210 -15.94 -3.14 17.56
CA THR A 210 -16.23 -1.78 18.03
C THR A 210 -15.80 -0.75 16.99
N VAL A 211 -16.28 0.49 17.14
CA VAL A 211 -15.89 1.63 16.32
C VAL A 211 -15.40 2.76 17.24
N PRO A 212 -14.55 3.69 16.77
CA PRO A 212 -14.15 4.85 17.54
C PRO A 212 -15.36 5.64 18.06
N ALA A 213 -15.32 6.01 19.34
CA ALA A 213 -16.31 6.89 19.96
C ALA A 213 -15.97 8.36 19.69
N ASN A 214 -16.98 9.23 19.70
CA ASN A 214 -16.82 10.69 19.61
C ASN A 214 -16.18 11.23 18.32
N VAL A 215 -16.21 10.48 17.22
CA VAL A 215 -15.82 11.00 15.91
C VAL A 215 -16.87 12.01 15.43
N THR A 216 -16.45 13.26 15.27
CA THR A 216 -17.31 14.39 14.88
C THR A 216 -17.41 14.60 13.37
N THR A 217 -16.47 14.05 12.61
CA THR A 217 -16.43 14.08 11.14
C THR A 217 -17.38 13.05 10.54
N GLY A 218 -17.77 13.25 9.28
CA GLY A 218 -18.64 12.39 8.48
C GLY A 218 -17.93 11.76 7.27
N PRO A 219 -18.70 11.17 6.34
CA PRO A 219 -18.15 10.49 5.15
C PRO A 219 -17.26 11.36 4.24
N ASP A 220 -17.47 12.68 4.25
CA ASP A 220 -16.81 13.61 3.32
C ASP A 220 -15.51 14.23 3.86
N ASP A 221 -15.22 14.10 5.15
CA ASP A 221 -14.11 14.78 5.83
C ASP A 221 -13.37 13.91 6.87
N THR A 222 -13.75 12.63 7.03
CA THR A 222 -13.03 11.72 7.93
C THR A 222 -11.76 11.15 7.29
N PHE A 223 -11.80 10.89 5.99
CA PHE A 223 -10.70 10.35 5.21
C PHE A 223 -10.43 11.22 3.98
N LEU A 224 -9.17 11.32 3.55
CA LEU A 224 -8.82 11.77 2.21
C LEU A 224 -9.08 10.65 1.21
#